data_AF-A0A0D2MX68-F1
#
_entry.id   AF-A0A0D2MX68-F1
#
_cell.length_a   1.000
_cell.length_b   1.000
_cell.length_c   1.000
_cell.angle_alpha   90.00
_cell.angle_beta   90.00
_cell.angle_gamma   90.00
#
_symmetry.space_group_name_H-M   'P 1'
#
loop_
_entity.id
_entity.type
_entity.pdbx_description
1 polymer ?
#
loop_
_entity_poly.entity_id
_entity_poly.type
_entity_poly.pdbx_seq_one_letter_code
_entity_poly.pdbx_strand_id
1 'polypeptide(L)'
;MNAVRTNGSAGTACMSCVVVVEAKLKTRKAHTWRDVCQAAHQRQQGLWTQPASLAGIGWQHDRAAAKRFKVTGSGKVVARHAGKQHMNEKMSTNHKRHLSSSFVLSPGDAYAAAKELPYAGVR
;
A
#
# COMPACT_ATOMS: atom_id res chain seq x y z
N MET A 1 -13.64 -0.41 39.42
CA MET A 1 -15.01 -0.04 39.85
C MET A 1 -14.91 1.17 40.76
N ASN A 2 -15.61 2.25 40.38
CA ASN A 2 -15.98 3.45 41.17
C ASN A 2 -14.84 4.38 41.65
N ALA A 3 -14.99 5.70 41.68
CA ALA A 3 -16.19 6.47 41.96
C ALA A 3 -16.35 7.73 41.10
N VAL A 4 -17.60 7.92 40.67
CA VAL A 4 -18.20 9.11 40.09
C VAL A 4 -18.24 10.22 41.15
N ARG A 5 -17.77 11.42 40.81
CA ARG A 5 -18.14 12.64 41.54
C ARG A 5 -19.41 13.22 40.92
N THR A 6 -20.45 13.26 41.73
CA THR A 6 -21.67 14.03 41.56
C THR A 6 -21.40 15.52 41.79
N ASN A 7 -22.22 16.36 41.17
CA ASN A 7 -22.90 17.56 41.68
C ASN A 7 -23.43 18.32 40.44
N GLY A 8 -24.74 18.33 40.18
CA GLY A 8 -25.68 19.27 40.79
C GLY A 8 -25.85 20.45 39.82
N SER A 9 -26.80 20.38 38.87
CA SER A 9 -28.19 20.86 38.97
C SER A 9 -28.35 22.37 38.79
N ALA A 10 -29.27 22.72 37.88
CA ALA A 10 -29.82 24.05 37.60
C ALA A 10 -28.86 25.02 36.89
N GLY A 11 -29.25 25.80 35.89
CA GLY A 11 -30.55 26.10 35.30
C GLY A 11 -30.30 26.95 34.05
N THR A 12 -31.17 26.83 33.06
CA THR A 12 -32.10 27.90 32.68
C THR A 12 -31.53 28.88 31.64
N ALA A 13 -31.99 28.66 30.42
CA ALA A 13 -32.46 29.63 29.44
C ALA A 13 -31.80 31.02 29.35
N CYS A 14 -31.29 31.30 28.13
CA CYS A 14 -31.55 32.50 27.33
C CYS A 14 -32.02 33.75 28.13
N MET A 15 -31.08 34.56 28.59
CA MET A 15 -31.39 35.91 29.04
C MET A 15 -31.37 36.88 27.85
N SER A 16 -32.54 37.42 27.53
CA SER A 16 -32.70 38.74 26.93
C SER A 16 -33.23 39.68 28.01
N CYS A 17 -32.42 40.69 28.38
CA CYS A 17 -32.79 42.07 28.74
C CYS A 17 -31.56 42.76 29.39
N VAL A 18 -30.90 43.69 28.67
CA VAL A 18 -30.89 45.16 28.93
C VAL A 18 -30.36 45.48 30.34
N VAL A 19 -29.18 46.08 30.54
CA VAL A 19 -28.92 47.54 30.45
C VAL A 19 -27.45 47.86 30.08
N VAL A 20 -27.33 48.83 29.17
CA VAL A 20 -26.28 49.81 28.85
C VAL A 20 -25.17 50.10 29.90
N VAL A 21 -23.95 50.32 29.37
CA VAL A 21 -22.88 51.28 29.78
C VAL A 21 -21.50 50.61 29.99
N GLU A 22 -20.53 51.09 29.21
CA GLU A 22 -19.07 50.99 29.39
C GLU A 22 -18.36 49.63 29.26
N ALA A 23 -17.70 49.42 28.12
CA ALA A 23 -16.23 49.28 28.07
C ALA A 23 -15.77 48.81 26.68
N LYS A 24 -15.75 49.76 25.74
CA LYS A 24 -15.02 49.60 24.48
C LYS A 24 -13.53 49.79 24.71
N LEU A 25 -12.85 48.88 25.42
CA LEU A 25 -11.39 48.75 25.39
C LEU A 25 -10.92 47.29 25.58
N LYS A 26 -10.80 46.60 24.44
CA LYS A 26 -9.52 46.01 24.01
C LYS A 26 -8.86 44.94 24.91
N THR A 27 -9.43 43.73 25.02
CA THR A 27 -8.59 42.54 25.24
C THR A 27 -8.23 41.92 23.88
N ARG A 28 -7.18 42.49 23.26
CA ARG A 28 -6.35 41.74 22.30
C ARG A 28 -5.74 40.57 23.06
N LYS A 29 -6.40 39.40 23.09
CA LYS A 29 -5.69 38.17 23.45
C LYS A 29 -4.70 37.90 22.33
N ALA A 30 -3.44 38.24 22.60
CA ALA A 30 -2.32 37.92 21.73
C ALA A 30 -2.28 36.40 21.56
N HIS A 31 -2.54 35.94 20.35
CA HIS A 31 -2.14 34.59 19.97
C HIS A 31 -0.63 34.52 20.20
N THR A 32 -0.20 33.62 21.08
CA THR A 32 1.23 33.42 21.25
C THR A 32 1.74 32.77 19.97
N TRP A 33 2.97 33.09 19.56
CA TRP A 33 3.62 32.45 18.41
C TRP A 33 3.58 30.90 18.49
N ARG A 34 3.51 30.37 19.72
CA ARG A 34 3.40 28.95 20.01
C ARG A 34 2.07 28.35 19.51
N ASP A 35 0.96 29.08 19.63
CA ASP A 35 -0.37 28.67 19.18
C ASP A 35 -0.49 28.70 17.64
N VAL A 36 0.10 29.72 17.00
CA VAL A 36 0.16 29.83 15.54
C VAL A 36 1.05 28.73 14.93
N CYS A 37 2.18 28.40 15.57
CA CYS A 37 3.04 27.31 15.14
C CYS A 37 2.41 25.91 15.33
N GLN A 38 1.72 25.64 16.45
CA GLN A 38 1.08 24.35 16.68
C GLN A 38 -0.11 24.11 15.73
N ALA A 39 -0.89 25.15 15.40
CA ALA A 39 -1.96 25.07 14.42
C ALA A 39 -1.45 24.86 12.97
N ALA A 40 -0.28 25.41 12.63
CA ALA A 40 0.38 25.17 11.34
C ALA A 40 0.91 23.73 11.22
N HIS A 41 1.40 23.14 12.32
CA HIS A 41 1.84 21.74 12.36
C HIS A 41 0.69 20.74 12.20
N GLN A 42 -0.49 21.01 12.76
CA GLN A 42 -1.66 20.12 12.63
C GLN A 42 -2.27 20.10 11.23
N ARG A 43 -2.14 21.18 10.44
CA ARG A 43 -2.62 21.21 9.05
C ARG A 43 -1.77 20.40 8.07
N GLN A 44 -0.51 20.09 8.40
CA GLN A 44 0.35 19.27 7.54
C GLN A 44 0.15 17.76 7.73
N GLN A 45 -0.59 17.31 8.75
CA GLN A 45 -0.80 15.88 9.02
C GLN A 45 -2.13 15.32 8.51
N GLY A 46 -2.95 16.14 7.82
CA GLY A 46 -4.28 15.73 7.35
C GLY A 46 -4.39 15.32 5.87
N LEU A 47 -3.31 15.42 5.09
CA LEU A 47 -3.36 15.23 3.64
C LEU A 47 -2.34 14.21 3.11
N TRP A 48 -1.94 13.22 3.90
CA TRP A 48 -1.11 12.09 3.42
C TRP A 48 -1.43 10.74 4.07
N THR A 49 -2.47 10.65 4.90
CA THR A 49 -3.00 9.38 5.40
C THR A 49 -4.27 9.01 4.65
N GLN A 50 -4.15 8.81 3.33
CA GLN A 50 -5.04 7.84 2.68
C GLN A 50 -4.56 6.45 3.12
N PRO A 51 -5.34 5.67 3.89
CA PRO A 51 -4.93 4.30 4.14
C PRO A 51 -5.02 3.56 2.80
N ALA A 52 -3.91 2.99 2.37
CA ALA A 52 -3.82 2.12 1.18
C ALA A 52 -4.66 0.83 1.28
N SER A 53 -5.68 0.80 2.14
CA SER A 53 -6.40 -0.40 2.57
C SER A 53 -7.62 -0.76 1.72
N LEU A 54 -7.99 0.04 0.71
CA LEU A 54 -9.13 -0.28 -0.18
C LEU A 54 -8.75 -0.57 -1.64
N ALA A 55 -7.46 -0.56 -1.99
CA ALA A 55 -6.95 -1.07 -3.27
C ALA A 55 -6.45 -2.53 -3.20
N GLY A 56 -6.83 -3.26 -2.13
CA GLY A 56 -6.05 -4.39 -1.60
C GLY A 56 -6.60 -5.80 -1.77
N ILE A 57 -7.61 -6.06 -2.62
CA ILE A 57 -8.08 -7.43 -2.91
C ILE A 57 -8.15 -7.68 -4.42
N GLY A 58 -7.11 -7.25 -5.14
CA GLY A 58 -6.84 -7.80 -6.47
C GLY A 58 -5.98 -9.04 -6.30
N TRP A 59 -6.31 -10.15 -6.97
CA TRP A 59 -5.41 -11.31 -7.01
C TRP A 59 -4.07 -10.88 -7.61
N GLN A 60 -3.04 -10.83 -6.77
CA GLN A 60 -1.69 -10.48 -7.17
C GLN A 60 -1.03 -11.75 -7.69
N HIS A 61 -0.76 -11.77 -8.99
CA HIS A 61 0.07 -12.80 -9.60
C HIS A 61 1.52 -12.32 -9.61
N ASP A 62 2.45 -13.26 -9.51
CA ASP A 62 3.86 -12.92 -9.45
C ASP A 62 4.34 -12.38 -10.81
N ARG A 63 4.56 -11.06 -10.87
CA ARG A 63 5.05 -10.38 -12.08
C ARG A 63 6.39 -10.94 -12.56
N ALA A 64 7.20 -11.49 -11.66
CA ALA A 64 8.46 -12.13 -12.02
C ALA A 64 8.24 -13.49 -12.72
N ALA A 65 7.29 -14.29 -12.23
CA ALA A 65 6.93 -15.56 -12.83
C ALA A 65 6.33 -15.35 -14.23
N ALA A 66 5.41 -14.39 -14.37
CA ALA A 66 4.76 -14.08 -15.64
C ALA A 66 5.73 -13.62 -16.75
N LYS A 67 6.87 -13.01 -16.38
CA LYS A 67 7.94 -12.62 -17.33
C LYS A 67 8.78 -13.81 -17.79
N ARG A 68 8.93 -14.83 -16.95
CA ARG A 68 9.87 -15.94 -17.15
C ARG A 68 9.22 -17.14 -17.83
N PHE A 69 7.99 -17.45 -17.46
CA PHE A 69 7.27 -18.62 -17.93
C PHE A 69 6.27 -18.26 -19.02
N LYS A 70 6.19 -19.11 -20.04
CA LYS A 70 5.19 -19.00 -21.11
C LYS A 70 4.33 -20.26 -21.12
N VAL A 71 3.04 -20.09 -21.37
CA VAL A 71 2.10 -21.21 -21.49
C VAL A 71 1.83 -21.44 -22.97
N THR A 72 1.96 -22.69 -23.40
CA THR A 72 1.59 -23.12 -24.75
C THR A 72 0.08 -23.23 -24.88
N GLY A 73 -0.46 -23.23 -26.10
CA GLY A 73 -1.91 -23.42 -26.31
C GLY A 73 -2.46 -24.74 -25.74
N SER A 74 -1.59 -25.74 -25.53
CA SER A 74 -1.94 -27.01 -24.88
C SER A 74 -1.85 -26.99 -23.35
N GLY A 75 -1.57 -25.84 -22.73
CA GLY A 75 -1.49 -25.70 -21.26
C GLY A 75 -0.12 -26.03 -20.65
N LYS A 76 0.86 -26.50 -21.43
CA LYS A 76 2.20 -26.82 -20.92
C LYS A 76 3.00 -25.54 -20.65
N VAL A 77 3.71 -25.52 -19.53
CA VAL A 77 4.59 -24.41 -19.13
C VAL A 77 6.00 -24.60 -19.71
N VAL A 78 6.49 -23.56 -20.37
CA VAL A 78 7.78 -23.53 -21.06
C VAL A 78 8.68 -22.46 -20.42
N ALA A 79 9.95 -22.82 -20.25
CA ALA A 79 11.00 -21.95 -19.73
C ALA A 79 12.23 -21.93 -20.64
N ARG A 80 13.15 -21.00 -20.38
CA ARG A 80 14.48 -20.93 -21.02
C ARG A 80 15.52 -21.56 -20.10
N HIS A 81 16.54 -22.21 -20.66
CA HIS A 81 17.66 -22.68 -19.86
C HIS A 81 18.45 -21.51 -19.25
N ALA A 82 18.99 -21.74 -18.05
CA ALA A 82 19.87 -20.80 -17.36
C ALA A 82 21.32 -20.93 -17.87
N GLY A 83 22.16 -19.92 -17.58
CA GLY A 83 23.61 -20.01 -17.78
C GLY A 83 24.16 -19.41 -19.08
N LYS A 84 23.32 -18.92 -20.00
CA LYS A 84 23.75 -18.32 -21.28
C LYS A 84 23.80 -16.79 -21.26
N GLN A 85 24.24 -16.19 -20.16
CA GLN A 85 24.30 -14.73 -20.01
C GLN A 85 25.73 -14.19 -20.09
N HIS A 86 26.67 -14.82 -19.37
CA HIS A 86 28.06 -14.38 -19.27
C HIS A 86 29.02 -15.58 -19.14
N MET A 87 30.27 -15.42 -19.57
CA MET A 87 31.27 -16.51 -19.75
C MET A 87 30.91 -17.56 -20.83
N ASN A 88 30.33 -17.12 -21.94
CA ASN A 88 29.97 -17.98 -23.07
C ASN A 88 31.19 -18.44 -23.90
N GLU A 89 32.36 -17.84 -23.68
CA GLU A 89 33.62 -18.17 -24.39
C GLU A 89 34.16 -19.54 -24.01
N LYS A 90 34.05 -19.92 -22.73
CA LYS A 90 34.54 -21.19 -22.20
C LYS A 90 33.62 -22.38 -22.52
N MET A 91 32.41 -22.09 -23.00
CA MET A 91 31.41 -23.10 -23.34
C MET A 91 31.53 -23.52 -24.80
N SER A 92 31.42 -24.82 -25.05
CA SER A 92 31.39 -25.35 -26.42
C SER A 92 30.19 -24.84 -27.21
N THR A 93 30.29 -24.78 -28.53
CA THR A 93 29.19 -24.35 -29.41
C THR A 93 27.94 -25.23 -29.27
N ASN A 94 28.13 -26.54 -29.09
CA ASN A 94 27.03 -27.49 -28.85
C ASN A 94 26.29 -27.17 -27.55
N HIS A 95 27.02 -26.86 -26.47
CA HIS A 95 26.42 -26.47 -25.19
C HIS A 95 25.63 -25.17 -25.33
N LYS A 96 26.20 -24.15 -25.99
CA LYS A 96 25.51 -22.87 -26.25
C LYS A 96 24.22 -23.04 -27.05
N ARG A 97 24.17 -23.99 -28.00
CA ARG A 97 22.97 -24.31 -28.78
C ARG A 97 21.89 -24.93 -27.90
N HIS A 98 22.26 -25.87 -27.03
CA HIS A 98 21.33 -26.47 -26.08
C HIS A 98 20.77 -25.44 -25.09
N LEU A 99 21.59 -24.55 -24.54
CA LEU A 99 21.09 -23.49 -23.65
C LEU A 99 20.18 -22.47 -24.36
N SER A 100 20.24 -22.36 -25.69
CA SER A 100 19.31 -21.52 -26.46
C SER A 100 18.00 -22.19 -26.84
N SER A 101 17.77 -23.48 -26.58
CA SER A 101 16.43 -24.05 -26.73
C SER A 101 15.55 -23.71 -25.52
N SER A 102 14.25 -23.61 -25.75
CA SER A 102 13.25 -23.60 -24.67
C SER A 102 12.85 -25.03 -24.36
N PHE A 103 12.59 -25.33 -23.09
CA PHE A 103 12.23 -26.67 -22.65
C PHE A 103 10.92 -26.63 -21.86
N VAL A 104 10.24 -27.78 -21.82
CA VAL A 104 9.03 -28.00 -21.03
C VAL A 104 9.46 -28.32 -19.60
N LEU A 105 8.83 -27.67 -18.62
CA LEU A 105 9.13 -27.92 -17.21
C LEU A 105 8.81 -29.36 -16.79
N SER A 106 9.53 -29.82 -15.77
CA SER A 106 9.17 -31.06 -15.08
C SER A 106 7.77 -30.91 -14.45
N PRO A 107 7.04 -32.01 -14.24
CA PRO A 107 5.70 -31.93 -13.67
C PRO A 107 5.66 -31.28 -12.28
N GLY A 108 6.71 -31.46 -11.47
CA GLY A 108 6.82 -30.83 -10.15
C GLY A 108 6.96 -29.31 -10.21
N ASP A 109 7.87 -28.83 -11.07
CA ASP A 109 8.09 -27.38 -11.25
C ASP A 109 6.89 -26.71 -11.95
N ALA A 110 6.22 -27.45 -12.85
CA ALA A 110 5.02 -26.97 -13.52
C ALA A 110 3.88 -26.70 -12.52
N TYR A 111 3.72 -27.53 -11.49
CA TYR A 111 2.74 -27.31 -10.43
C TYR A 111 3.01 -26.03 -9.63
N ALA A 112 4.28 -25.80 -9.26
CA ALA A 112 4.67 -24.56 -8.59
C ALA A 112 4.43 -23.34 -9.48
N ALA A 113 4.82 -23.41 -10.76
CA ALA A 113 4.61 -22.31 -11.71
C ALA A 113 3.12 -22.02 -11.97
N ALA A 114 2.26 -23.04 -11.95
CA ALA A 114 0.81 -22.86 -12.10
C ALA A 114 0.19 -22.06 -10.94
N LYS A 115 0.67 -22.27 -9.72
CA LYS A 115 0.19 -21.54 -8.53
C LYS A 115 0.49 -20.04 -8.61
N GLU A 116 1.67 -19.69 -9.12
CA GLU A 116 2.09 -18.29 -9.28
C GLU A 116 1.38 -17.56 -10.42
N LEU A 117 0.73 -18.30 -11.32
CA LEU A 117 0.09 -17.81 -12.53
C LEU A 117 -1.42 -18.13 -12.55
N PRO A 118 -2.24 -17.51 -11.67
CA PRO A 118 -3.67 -17.80 -11.56
C PRO A 118 -4.47 -17.51 -12.84
N TYR A 119 -3.96 -16.65 -13.74
CA TYR A 119 -4.63 -16.26 -14.97
C TYR A 119 -4.07 -16.93 -16.24
N ALA A 120 -2.96 -17.64 -16.13
CA ALA A 120 -2.40 -18.36 -17.26
C ALA A 120 -3.12 -19.71 -17.34
N GLY A 121 -3.72 -20.05 -18.48
CA GLY A 121 -4.50 -21.29 -18.67
C GLY A 121 -3.66 -22.57 -18.64
N VAL A 122 -2.97 -22.82 -17.53
CA VAL A 122 -2.16 -24.00 -17.25
C VAL A 122 -3.09 -25.12 -16.79
N ARG A 123 -2.98 -26.30 -17.40
CA ARG A 123 -3.82 -27.48 -17.13
C ARG A 123 -2.96 -28.74 -17.08
#